data_AF-A0A0D0C836-F1
#
_entry.id   AF-A0A0D0C836-F1
#
_cell.length_a   1.000
_cell.length_b   1.000
_cell.length_c   1.000
_cell.angle_alpha   90.00
_cell.angle_beta   90.00
_cell.angle_gamma   90.00
#
_symmetry.space_group_name_H-M   'P 1'
#
loop_
_entity.id
_entity.type
_entity.pdbx_description
1 polymer ?
#
loop_
_entity_poly.entity_id
_entity_poly.type
_entity_poly.pdbx_seq_one_letter_code
_entity_poly.pdbx_strand_id
1 'polypeptide(L)'
;MPHKSQKILKDFLSIDDPSDWQQFTVSAEELGHFLVDPKLHNLQLVPSTKLDTSADNASVMCHSPWNQAVILLLAAKAEEQVSEDHSYYGAETDKINWVSLFKDQIYRLFSEVVQAQAGQWDYTYEAKKLQSKKRRLCEYSFKHCTQIASVMTTLMHSLQDDEQYDCWLEILYSLGKLGTEGMSDSEEVLDTKG
;
A
#
# COMPACT_ATOMS: atom_id res chain seq x y z
N MET A 1 14.08 -5.22 29.47
CA MET A 1 13.96 -6.14 28.31
C MET A 1 14.04 -5.43 26.95
N PRO A 2 13.24 -4.39 26.62
CA PRO A 2 13.22 -3.81 25.26
C PRO A 2 14.55 -3.21 24.78
N HIS A 3 15.41 -2.76 25.70
CA HIS A 3 16.72 -2.21 25.38
C HIS A 3 17.74 -3.24 24.85
N LYS A 4 17.56 -4.53 25.14
CA LYS A 4 18.54 -5.58 24.79
C LYS A 4 18.42 -6.01 23.33
N SER A 5 17.19 -6.26 22.87
CA SER A 5 16.93 -6.56 21.46
C SER A 5 17.16 -5.34 20.57
N GLN A 6 16.93 -4.12 21.09
CA GLN A 6 17.28 -2.87 20.39
C GLN A 6 18.78 -2.76 20.09
N LYS A 7 19.65 -3.19 21.00
CA LYS A 7 21.10 -3.19 20.78
C LYS A 7 21.47 -4.11 19.62
N ILE A 8 20.98 -5.35 19.64
CA ILE A 8 21.23 -6.33 18.58
C ILE A 8 20.69 -5.84 17.23
N LEU A 9 19.48 -5.27 17.18
CA LEU A 9 18.95 -4.69 15.96
C LEU A 9 19.84 -3.57 15.42
N LYS A 10 20.34 -2.68 16.28
CA LYS A 10 21.26 -1.61 15.86
C LYS A 10 22.58 -2.15 15.34
N ASP A 11 23.15 -3.13 16.03
CA ASP A 11 24.45 -3.70 15.69
C ASP A 11 24.45 -4.38 14.30
N PHE A 12 23.32 -4.98 13.90
CA PHE A 12 23.23 -5.76 12.66
C PHE A 12 22.45 -5.10 11.53
N LEU A 13 21.36 -4.40 11.82
CA LEU A 13 20.53 -3.77 10.79
C LEU A 13 20.96 -2.35 10.45
N SER A 14 21.77 -1.71 11.31
CA SER A 14 22.28 -0.34 11.10
C SER A 14 21.18 0.67 10.74
N ILE A 15 20.00 0.53 11.37
CA ILE A 15 18.86 1.42 11.15
C ILE A 15 19.01 2.64 12.06
N ASP A 16 19.60 3.70 11.52
CA ASP A 16 19.74 4.99 12.21
C ASP A 16 18.45 5.82 12.14
N ASP A 17 17.78 5.80 10.97
CA ASP A 17 16.51 6.47 10.73
C ASP A 17 15.56 5.56 9.91
N PRO A 18 14.49 5.03 10.51
CA PRO A 18 13.51 4.19 9.81
C PRO A 18 12.79 4.90 8.66
N SER A 19 12.80 6.23 8.61
CA SER A 19 12.17 7.01 7.56
C SER A 19 12.94 7.00 6.24
N ASP A 20 14.25 6.76 6.26
CA ASP A 20 15.07 6.51 5.06
C ASP A 20 15.19 5.01 4.77
N TRP A 21 14.02 4.40 4.57
CA TRP A 21 13.86 2.94 4.48
C TRP A 21 14.62 2.29 3.33
N GLN A 22 14.95 3.07 2.31
CA GLN A 22 15.70 2.61 1.14
C GLN A 22 17.12 2.15 1.51
N GLN A 23 17.71 2.72 2.58
CA GLN A 23 19.07 2.37 3.02
C GLN A 23 19.18 0.91 3.47
N PHE A 24 18.13 0.37 4.10
CA PHE A 24 18.13 -0.99 4.63
C PHE A 24 17.25 -1.96 3.82
N THR A 25 16.91 -1.61 2.57
CA THR A 25 16.13 -2.48 1.69
C THR A 25 17.04 -3.38 0.86
N VAL A 26 16.85 -4.70 0.94
CA VAL A 26 17.56 -5.69 0.10
C VAL A 26 17.16 -5.53 -1.37
N SER A 27 18.11 -5.73 -2.29
CA SER A 27 17.85 -5.57 -3.72
C SER A 27 16.95 -6.69 -4.26
N ALA A 28 16.19 -6.39 -5.33
CA ALA A 28 15.36 -7.40 -6.00
C ALA A 28 16.19 -8.56 -6.60
N GLU A 29 17.44 -8.29 -6.98
CA GLU A 29 18.38 -9.29 -7.49
C GLU A 29 18.80 -10.28 -6.39
N GLU A 30 19.22 -9.77 -5.21
CA GLU A 30 19.55 -10.60 -4.04
C GLU A 30 18.35 -11.42 -3.55
N LEU A 31 17.16 -10.80 -3.51
CA LEU A 31 15.92 -11.51 -3.20
C LEU A 31 15.64 -12.61 -4.21
N GLY A 32 15.79 -12.33 -5.50
CA GLY A 32 15.61 -13.31 -6.57
C GLY A 32 16.54 -14.51 -6.42
N HIS A 33 17.83 -14.26 -6.14
CA HIS A 33 18.80 -15.33 -5.91
C HIS A 33 18.48 -16.16 -4.66
N PHE A 34 18.08 -15.52 -3.56
CA PHE A 34 17.70 -16.21 -2.33
C PHE A 34 16.45 -17.08 -2.53
N LEU A 35 15.44 -16.59 -3.26
CA LEU A 35 14.21 -17.36 -3.51
C LEU A 35 14.43 -18.57 -4.41
N VAL A 36 15.42 -18.54 -5.30
CA VAL A 36 15.76 -19.67 -6.18
C VAL A 36 16.47 -20.77 -5.40
N ASP A 37 17.46 -20.44 -4.58
CA ASP A 37 18.13 -21.41 -3.71
C ASP A 37 18.58 -20.80 -2.38
N PRO A 38 17.74 -20.88 -1.33
CA PRO A 38 18.05 -20.32 -0.02
C PRO A 38 19.29 -20.94 0.64
N LYS A 39 19.61 -22.21 0.32
CA LYS A 39 20.73 -22.93 0.94
C LYS A 39 22.07 -22.50 0.34
N LEU A 40 22.08 -22.21 -0.96
CA LEU A 40 23.26 -21.75 -1.69
C LEU A 40 23.59 -20.29 -1.42
N HIS A 41 22.56 -19.47 -1.14
CA HIS A 41 22.75 -18.03 -0.86
C HIS A 41 23.23 -17.72 0.56
N ASN A 42 23.41 -18.75 1.41
CA ASN A 42 23.94 -18.73 2.78
C ASN A 42 23.79 -17.37 3.48
N LEU A 43 22.54 -16.98 3.74
CA LEU A 43 22.22 -15.72 4.40
C LEU A 43 22.96 -15.65 5.74
N GLN A 44 23.87 -14.68 5.87
CA GLN A 44 24.63 -14.44 7.09
C GLN A 44 24.26 -13.10 7.68
N LEU A 45 24.18 -13.07 9.01
CA LEU A 45 23.98 -11.84 9.75
C LEU A 45 25.30 -11.09 9.80
N VAL A 46 25.37 -9.97 9.08
CA VAL A 46 26.53 -9.07 9.01
C VAL A 46 26.10 -7.68 9.44
N PRO A 47 27.02 -6.81 9.92
CA PRO A 47 26.71 -5.40 10.04
C PRO A 47 26.22 -4.89 8.68
N SER A 48 25.08 -4.18 8.65
CA SER A 48 24.32 -3.77 7.45
C SER A 48 23.46 -4.86 6.77
N THR A 49 23.09 -5.93 7.48
CA THR A 49 22.05 -6.85 6.99
C THR A 49 20.76 -6.09 6.70
N LYS A 50 20.26 -6.23 5.47
CA LYS A 50 19.08 -5.53 4.98
C LYS A 50 17.79 -6.34 5.19
N LEU A 51 16.67 -5.65 5.25
CA LEU A 51 15.32 -6.21 5.28
C LEU A 51 14.65 -6.06 3.92
N ASP A 52 13.65 -6.90 3.66
CA ASP A 52 12.77 -6.78 2.51
C ASP A 52 11.57 -5.89 2.85
N THR A 53 11.53 -4.71 2.26
CA THR A 53 10.49 -3.69 2.44
C THR A 53 9.65 -3.50 1.17
N SER A 54 9.69 -4.47 0.25
CA SER A 54 9.08 -4.34 -1.08
C SER A 54 7.56 -4.44 -1.11
N ALA A 55 6.93 -4.91 -0.01
CA ALA A 55 5.49 -5.14 0.06
C ALA A 55 4.70 -3.94 0.61
N ASP A 56 3.41 -3.83 0.27
CA ASP A 56 2.60 -2.65 0.62
C ASP A 56 2.18 -2.55 2.10
N ASN A 57 2.41 -3.59 2.90
CA ASN A 57 2.03 -3.59 4.30
C ASN A 57 3.00 -4.40 5.18
N ALA A 58 3.09 -3.97 6.44
CA ALA A 58 4.02 -4.53 7.42
C ALA A 58 3.79 -6.02 7.69
N SER A 59 2.56 -6.50 7.57
CA SER A 59 2.25 -7.92 7.73
C SER A 59 2.88 -8.74 6.61
N VAL A 60 2.72 -8.33 5.36
CA VAL A 60 3.29 -9.03 4.20
C VAL A 60 4.82 -8.94 4.21
N MET A 61 5.40 -7.77 4.52
CA MET A 61 6.84 -7.64 4.73
C MET A 61 7.33 -8.63 5.80
N CYS A 62 6.66 -8.70 6.95
CA CYS A 62 7.04 -9.60 8.03
C CYS A 62 7.01 -11.07 7.64
N HIS A 63 6.11 -11.49 6.74
CA HIS A 63 6.00 -12.88 6.29
C HIS A 63 6.87 -13.20 5.07
N SER A 64 7.69 -12.27 4.58
CA SER A 64 8.58 -12.57 3.45
C SER A 64 9.62 -13.62 3.86
N PRO A 65 9.97 -14.59 2.97
CA PRO A 65 10.94 -15.62 3.30
C PRO A 65 12.30 -15.07 3.75
N TRP A 66 12.74 -13.96 3.14
CA TRP A 66 13.95 -13.25 3.52
C TRP A 66 13.87 -12.73 4.95
N ASN A 67 12.82 -11.97 5.29
CA ASN A 67 12.68 -11.38 6.60
C ASN A 67 12.48 -12.43 7.70
N GLN A 68 11.78 -13.52 7.42
CA GLN A 68 11.69 -14.66 8.34
C GLN A 68 13.06 -15.27 8.63
N ALA A 69 13.91 -15.43 7.61
CA ALA A 69 15.27 -15.93 7.80
C ALA A 69 16.14 -14.95 8.62
N VAL A 70 16.05 -13.64 8.35
CA VAL A 70 16.75 -12.61 9.14
C VAL A 70 16.30 -12.64 10.61
N ILE A 71 15.00 -12.74 10.88
CA ILE A 71 14.46 -12.85 12.25
C ILE A 71 15.05 -14.06 12.99
N LEU A 72 15.13 -15.22 12.33
CA LEU A 72 15.71 -16.42 12.92
C LEU A 72 17.20 -16.27 13.21
N LEU A 73 17.96 -15.64 12.31
CA LEU A 73 19.38 -15.36 12.51
C LEU A 73 19.61 -14.38 13.68
N LEU A 74 18.80 -13.34 13.79
CA LEU A 74 18.84 -12.40 14.92
C LEU A 74 18.53 -13.11 16.25
N ALA A 75 17.52 -13.98 16.26
CA ALA A 75 17.16 -14.76 17.44
C ALA A 75 18.31 -15.69 17.87
N ALA A 76 18.89 -16.44 16.94
CA ALA A 76 20.04 -17.31 17.22
C ALA A 76 21.25 -16.51 17.75
N LYS A 77 21.52 -15.33 17.18
CA LYS A 77 22.62 -14.47 17.65
C LYS A 77 22.36 -13.91 19.05
N ALA A 78 21.11 -13.61 19.38
CA ALA A 78 20.74 -13.18 20.73
C ALA A 78 20.91 -14.30 21.76
N GLU A 79 20.53 -15.53 21.41
CA GLU A 79 20.75 -16.71 22.27
C GLU A 79 22.24 -16.95 22.53
N GLU A 80 23.08 -16.83 21.49
CA GLU A 80 24.54 -16.92 21.62
C GLU A 80 25.08 -15.85 22.58
N GLN A 81 24.71 -14.58 22.40
CA GLN A 81 25.17 -13.49 23.28
C GLN A 81 24.70 -13.64 24.73
N VAL A 82 23.50 -14.18 24.96
CA VAL A 82 23.00 -14.46 26.32
C VAL A 82 23.85 -15.52 26.99
N SER A 83 24.27 -16.55 26.24
CA SER A 83 25.13 -17.61 26.76
C SER A 83 26.55 -17.13 27.10
N GLU A 84 27.01 -16.04 26.49
CA GLU A 84 28.33 -15.44 26.74
C GLU A 84 28.31 -14.41 27.88
N ASP A 85 27.22 -13.66 28.07
CA ASP A 85 27.07 -12.65 29.12
C ASP A 85 25.68 -12.66 29.77
N HIS A 86 25.49 -13.62 30.68
CA HIS A 86 24.27 -13.77 31.48
C HIS A 86 23.97 -12.53 32.34
N SER A 87 25.00 -11.77 32.73
CA SER A 87 24.83 -10.60 33.63
C SER A 87 24.13 -9.45 32.92
N TYR A 88 24.43 -9.24 31.65
CA TYR A 88 23.85 -8.20 30.83
C TYR A 88 22.51 -8.64 30.22
N TYR A 89 22.39 -9.89 29.75
CA TYR A 89 21.23 -10.33 28.99
C TYR A 89 20.11 -11.01 29.81
N GLY A 90 20.38 -11.34 31.07
CA GLY A 90 19.41 -11.90 32.02
C GLY A 90 19.80 -13.30 32.44
N ALA A 91 19.30 -13.76 33.58
CA ALA A 91 19.58 -15.11 34.06
C ALA A 91 18.98 -16.15 33.10
N GLU A 92 19.70 -17.26 32.89
CA GLU A 92 19.31 -18.41 32.06
C GLU A 92 17.92 -18.98 32.39
N THR A 93 17.40 -18.69 33.58
CA THR A 93 16.11 -19.14 34.08
C THR A 93 14.91 -18.54 33.35
N ASP A 94 15.06 -17.38 32.73
CA ASP A 94 14.01 -16.77 31.92
C ASP A 94 14.14 -17.28 30.48
N LYS A 95 13.29 -18.23 30.09
CA LYS A 95 13.18 -18.65 28.68
C LYS A 95 12.62 -17.50 27.84
N ILE A 96 13.50 -16.64 27.36
CA ILE A 96 13.14 -15.51 26.48
C ILE A 96 12.85 -16.05 25.08
N ASN A 97 11.66 -15.74 24.55
CA ASN A 97 11.32 -16.03 23.17
C ASN A 97 11.87 -14.91 22.25
N TRP A 98 13.14 -15.03 21.86
CA TRP A 98 13.82 -14.06 21.01
C TRP A 98 13.17 -13.89 19.64
N VAL A 99 12.67 -14.99 19.04
CA VAL A 99 11.96 -14.95 17.75
C VAL A 99 10.75 -14.03 17.83
N SER A 100 9.92 -14.17 18.87
CA SER A 100 8.74 -13.32 19.06
C SER A 100 9.14 -11.86 19.28
N LEU A 101 10.18 -11.60 20.07
CA LEU A 101 10.64 -10.24 20.34
C LEU A 101 11.14 -9.54 19.06
N PHE A 102 11.96 -10.22 18.26
CA PHE A 102 12.44 -9.66 17.01
C PHE A 102 11.32 -9.51 15.98
N LYS A 103 10.38 -10.45 15.92
CA LYS A 103 9.21 -10.34 15.06
C LYS A 103 8.39 -9.08 15.39
N ASP A 104 8.11 -8.84 16.67
CA ASP A 104 7.37 -7.66 17.11
C ASP A 104 8.13 -6.36 16.82
N GLN A 105 9.44 -6.33 17.01
CA GLN A 105 10.24 -5.14 16.76
C GLN A 105 10.38 -4.83 15.26
N ILE A 106 10.64 -5.85 14.45
CA ILE A 106 10.72 -5.71 12.99
C ILE A 106 9.36 -5.33 12.41
N TYR A 107 8.25 -5.84 12.96
CA TYR A 107 6.91 -5.42 12.55
C TYR A 107 6.67 -3.92 12.82
N ARG A 108 7.14 -3.38 13.94
CA ARG A 108 7.07 -1.93 14.23
C ARG A 108 7.88 -1.13 13.22
N LEU A 109 9.12 -1.57 12.93
CA LEU A 109 9.94 -0.95 11.88
C LEU A 109 9.21 -0.94 10.53
N PHE A 110 8.64 -2.07 10.10
CA PHE A 110 7.86 -2.11 8.86
C PHE A 110 6.62 -1.22 8.89
N SER A 111 5.98 -1.03 10.05
CA SER A 111 4.87 -0.11 10.18
C SER A 111 5.32 1.34 9.96
N GLU A 112 6.49 1.72 10.46
CA GLU A 112 7.12 3.02 10.22
C GLU A 112 7.53 3.18 8.75
N VAL A 113 8.06 2.13 8.13
CA VAL A 113 8.36 2.12 6.68
C VAL A 113 7.10 2.34 5.86
N VAL A 114 6.01 1.63 6.15
CA VAL A 114 4.72 1.80 5.44
C VAL A 114 4.19 3.22 5.65
N GLN A 115 4.34 3.80 6.85
CA GLN A 115 3.98 5.19 7.10
C GLN A 115 4.85 6.17 6.34
N ALA A 116 6.16 5.92 6.23
CA ALA A 116 7.09 6.74 5.45
C ALA A 116 6.80 6.64 3.94
N GLN A 117 6.50 5.44 3.44
CA GLN A 117 6.04 5.19 2.07
C GLN A 117 4.69 5.87 1.79
N ALA A 118 3.75 5.82 2.74
CA ALA A 118 2.48 6.55 2.64
C ALA A 118 2.68 8.08 2.72
N GLY A 119 3.73 8.54 3.41
CA GLY A 119 4.18 9.93 3.46
C GLY A 119 4.83 10.41 2.15
N GLN A 120 5.39 9.49 1.35
CA GLN A 120 5.69 9.71 -0.08
C GLN A 120 4.39 9.70 -0.90
N TRP A 121 3.51 10.65 -0.62
CA TRP A 121 2.30 10.88 -1.40
C TRP A 121 2.74 11.22 -2.83
N ASP A 122 2.57 10.29 -3.78
CA ASP A 122 2.73 10.60 -5.19
C ASP A 122 1.54 11.48 -5.62
N TYR A 123 1.69 12.78 -5.35
CA TYR A 123 0.72 13.81 -5.71
C TYR A 123 0.36 13.74 -7.19
N THR A 124 1.28 13.29 -8.05
CA THR A 124 1.01 13.17 -9.49
C THR A 124 0.15 11.94 -9.80
N TYR A 125 0.38 10.82 -9.14
CA TYR A 125 -0.47 9.62 -9.29
C TYR A 125 -1.86 9.86 -8.71
N GLU A 126 -1.97 10.41 -7.50
CA GLU A 126 -3.27 10.66 -6.88
C GLU A 126 -4.05 11.78 -7.60
N ALA A 127 -3.38 12.82 -8.10
CA ALA A 127 -4.03 13.81 -8.98
C ALA A 127 -4.54 13.17 -10.27
N LYS A 128 -3.75 12.30 -10.92
CA LYS A 128 -4.17 11.56 -12.12
C LYS A 128 -5.33 10.61 -11.83
N LYS A 129 -5.32 9.94 -10.67
CA LYS A 129 -6.38 9.04 -10.23
C LYS A 129 -7.67 9.79 -9.94
N LEU A 130 -7.60 10.94 -9.26
CA LEU A 130 -8.75 11.82 -9.03
C LEU A 130 -9.29 12.38 -10.35
N GLN A 131 -8.42 12.82 -11.26
CA GLN A 131 -8.81 13.30 -12.58
C GLN A 131 -9.45 12.19 -13.42
N SER A 132 -8.92 10.96 -13.35
CA SER A 132 -9.48 9.79 -14.03
C SER A 132 -10.85 9.40 -13.46
N LYS A 133 -11.02 9.44 -12.13
CA LYS A 133 -12.31 9.24 -11.46
C LYS A 133 -13.32 10.30 -11.90
N LYS A 134 -12.92 11.57 -11.89
CA LYS A 134 -13.72 12.71 -12.36
C LYS A 134 -14.18 12.51 -13.80
N ARG A 135 -13.25 12.18 -14.70
CA ARG A 135 -13.57 11.92 -16.11
C ARG A 135 -14.60 10.80 -16.28
N ARG A 136 -14.44 9.69 -15.55
CA ARG A 136 -15.39 8.57 -15.60
C ARG A 136 -16.79 8.95 -15.11
N LEU A 137 -16.89 9.80 -14.08
CA LEU A 137 -18.17 10.30 -13.58
C LEU A 137 -18.84 11.21 -14.61
N CYS A 138 -18.11 12.16 -15.20
CA CYS A 138 -18.63 13.01 -16.28
C CYS A 138 -19.06 12.17 -17.50
N GLU A 139 -18.28 11.16 -17.89
CA GLU A 139 -18.64 10.24 -18.97
C GLU A 139 -19.93 9.45 -18.65
N TYR A 140 -20.08 9.00 -17.41
CA TYR A 140 -21.28 8.30 -16.95
C TYR A 140 -22.51 9.22 -16.97
N SER A 141 -22.41 10.39 -16.33
CA SER A 141 -23.48 11.41 -16.29
C SER A 141 -23.92 11.80 -17.70
N PHE A 142 -22.97 12.08 -18.60
CA PHE A 142 -23.26 12.42 -19.99
C PHE A 142 -24.05 11.32 -20.70
N LYS A 143 -23.60 10.06 -20.59
CA LYS A 143 -24.30 8.91 -21.20
C LYS A 143 -25.71 8.76 -20.63
N HIS A 144 -25.85 8.89 -19.32
CA HIS A 144 -27.14 8.76 -18.63
C HIS A 144 -28.12 9.85 -19.06
N CYS A 145 -27.71 11.12 -19.02
CA CYS A 145 -28.54 12.25 -19.46
C CYS A 145 -28.90 12.15 -20.95
N THR A 146 -27.96 11.75 -21.80
CA THR A 146 -28.20 11.56 -23.24
C THR A 146 -29.24 10.45 -23.49
N GLN A 147 -29.14 9.35 -22.75
CA GLN A 147 -30.10 8.25 -22.83
C GLN A 147 -31.50 8.71 -22.41
N ILE A 148 -31.63 9.43 -21.28
CA ILE A 148 -32.91 9.99 -20.83
C ILE A 148 -33.50 10.91 -21.89
N ALA A 149 -32.73 11.90 -22.35
CA ALA A 149 -33.19 12.86 -23.34
C ALA A 149 -33.64 12.17 -24.64
N SER A 150 -32.87 11.20 -25.14
CA SER A 150 -33.23 10.45 -26.35
C SER A 150 -34.53 9.64 -26.20
N VAL A 151 -34.73 8.99 -25.04
CA VAL A 151 -35.95 8.25 -24.75
C VAL A 151 -37.15 9.20 -24.66
N MET A 152 -36.99 10.33 -23.98
CA MET A 152 -38.04 11.33 -23.82
C MET A 152 -38.42 11.97 -25.15
N THR A 153 -37.46 12.35 -26.00
CA THR A 153 -37.74 12.84 -27.36
C THR A 153 -38.57 11.84 -28.15
N THR A 154 -38.20 10.55 -28.12
CA THR A 154 -38.93 9.50 -28.84
C THR A 154 -40.35 9.32 -28.29
N LEU A 155 -40.50 9.35 -26.96
CA LEU A 155 -41.80 9.22 -26.29
C LEU A 155 -42.72 10.39 -26.61
N MET A 156 -42.25 11.63 -26.48
CA MET A 156 -43.07 12.82 -26.77
C MET A 156 -43.49 12.90 -28.23
N HIS A 157 -42.61 12.51 -29.17
CA HIS A 157 -42.96 12.37 -30.57
C HIS A 157 -44.10 11.35 -30.80
N SER A 158 -44.06 10.22 -30.09
CA SER A 158 -45.13 9.20 -30.20
C SER A 158 -46.46 9.61 -29.56
N LEU A 159 -46.41 10.48 -28.54
CA LEU A 159 -47.58 11.06 -27.88
C LEU A 159 -48.15 12.28 -28.62
N GLN A 160 -47.49 12.74 -29.69
CA GLN A 160 -47.83 13.96 -30.44
C GLN A 160 -47.86 15.22 -29.55
N ASP A 161 -46.99 15.27 -28.55
CA ASP A 161 -46.77 16.46 -27.72
C ASP A 161 -45.58 17.25 -28.29
N ASP A 162 -45.88 18.11 -29.26
CA ASP A 162 -44.87 18.86 -30.03
C ASP A 162 -44.06 19.82 -29.14
N GLU A 163 -44.68 20.43 -28.12
CA GLU A 163 -44.01 21.37 -27.21
C GLU A 163 -42.97 20.63 -26.35
N GLN A 164 -43.33 19.48 -25.79
CA GLN A 164 -42.38 18.68 -25.02
C GLN A 164 -41.32 18.04 -25.93
N TYR A 165 -41.70 17.63 -27.15
CA TYR A 165 -40.75 17.10 -28.13
C TYR A 165 -39.64 18.11 -28.44
N ASP A 166 -39.99 19.36 -28.77
CA ASP A 166 -39.02 20.41 -29.08
C ASP A 166 -38.11 20.70 -27.88
N CYS A 167 -38.67 20.76 -26.66
CA CYS A 167 -37.90 20.93 -25.43
C CYS A 167 -36.85 19.83 -25.23
N TRP A 168 -37.25 18.55 -25.31
CA TRP A 168 -36.31 17.43 -25.15
C TRP A 168 -35.30 17.35 -26.30
N LEU A 169 -35.69 17.74 -27.51
CA LEU A 169 -34.80 17.82 -28.66
C LEU A 169 -33.72 18.91 -28.48
N GLU A 170 -34.08 20.08 -27.95
CA GLU A 170 -33.12 21.14 -27.60
C GLU A 170 -32.16 20.71 -26.49
N ILE A 171 -32.65 20.00 -25.47
CA ILE A 171 -31.82 19.42 -24.41
C ILE A 171 -30.83 18.42 -25.01
N LEU A 172 -31.30 17.51 -25.86
CA LEU A 172 -30.45 16.51 -26.52
C LEU A 172 -29.38 17.15 -27.41
N TYR A 173 -29.75 18.19 -28.18
CA TYR A 173 -28.82 18.98 -28.97
C TYR A 173 -27.76 19.67 -28.10
N SER A 174 -28.19 20.28 -26.99
CA SER A 174 -27.31 20.95 -26.03
C SER A 174 -26.33 19.98 -25.39
N LEU A 175 -26.79 18.78 -25.01
CA LEU A 175 -25.93 17.69 -24.52
C LEU A 175 -24.88 17.31 -25.56
N GLY A 176 -25.28 17.15 -26.83
CA GLY A 176 -24.36 16.84 -27.93
C GLY A 176 -23.30 17.92 -28.16
N LYS A 177 -23.65 19.20 -27.99
CA LYS A 177 -22.72 20.33 -28.15
C LYS A 177 -21.75 20.47 -26.98
N LEU A 178 -22.22 20.23 -25.75
CA LEU A 178 -21.43 20.39 -24.53
C LEU A 178 -20.57 19.16 -24.20
N GLY A 179 -21.00 17.97 -24.63
CA GLY A 179 -20.29 16.72 -24.41
C GLY A 179 -20.04 16.41 -22.93
N THR A 180 -18.96 15.67 -22.66
CA THR A 180 -18.57 15.30 -21.28
C THR A 180 -18.07 16.49 -20.46
N GLU A 181 -17.64 17.57 -21.10
CA GLU A 181 -17.09 18.76 -20.42
C GLU A 181 -18.17 19.68 -19.85
N GLY A 182 -19.41 19.57 -20.34
CA GLY A 182 -20.56 20.31 -19.79
C GLY A 182 -21.25 19.63 -18.60
N MET A 183 -20.73 18.48 -18.14
CA MET A 183 -21.29 17.79 -16.98
C MET A 183 -20.77 18.43 -15.69
N SER A 184 -21.67 18.70 -14.74
CA SER A 184 -21.29 19.23 -13.44
C SER A 184 -20.51 18.20 -12.62
N ASP A 185 -19.50 18.67 -11.88
CA ASP A 185 -18.68 17.86 -10.98
C ASP A 185 -19.42 17.44 -9.69
N SER A 186 -20.64 17.94 -9.49
CA SER A 186 -21.34 17.96 -8.19
C SER A 186 -22.40 16.87 -8.00
N GLU A 187 -22.49 15.86 -8.86
CA GLU A 187 -23.39 14.74 -8.55
C GLU A 187 -22.75 13.86 -7.46
N GLU A 188 -23.10 14.12 -6.21
CA GLU A 188 -23.05 13.12 -5.15
C GLU A 188 -23.86 11.92 -5.65
N VAL A 189 -23.14 10.86 -6.03
CA VAL A 189 -23.75 9.56 -6.29
C VAL A 189 -24.38 9.13 -4.97
N LEU A 190 -25.70 9.31 -4.85
CA LEU A 190 -26.47 8.70 -3.79
C LEU A 190 -26.22 7.19 -3.89
N ASP A 191 -25.57 6.65 -2.87
CA ASP A 191 -25.28 5.22 -2.74
C ASP A 191 -26.63 4.49 -2.68
N THR A 192 -27.07 3.96 -3.82
CA THR A 192 -28.34 3.22 -3.94
C THR A 192 -28.21 1.77 -3.49
N LYS A 193 -27.20 1.44 -2.69
CA LYS A 193 -27.14 0.15 -1.99
C LYS A 193 -28.01 0.18 -0.74
N GLY A 194 -29.32 0.00 -0.96
CA GLY A 194 -30.25 -0.60 -0.01
C GLY A 194 -30.27 -2.12 -0.18
#